data_AF-A0A1I2A9U1-F1
#
_entry.id   AF-A0A1I2A9U1-F1
#
_cell.length_a   1.000
_cell.length_b   1.000
_cell.length_c   1.000
_cell.angle_alpha   90.00
_cell.angle_beta   90.00
_cell.angle_gamma   90.00
#
_symmetry.space_group_name_H-M   'P 1'
#
loop_
_entity.id
_entity.type
_entity.pdbx_description
1 polymer ?
#
loop_
_entity_poly.entity_id
_entity_poly.type
_entity_poly.pdbx_seq_one_letter_code
_entity_poly.pdbx_strand_id
1 'polypeptide(L)'
;MQTIGVILLTGMQIYSWIIIAYILMSWFPNARESSFGQMLGSLVEPYLEPFRRIIPPLGMIDISPIVAIIALHFARFGVQALFF
;
A
#
# COMPACT_ATOMS: atom_id res chain seq x y z
N MET A 1 -10.61 23.19 6.09
CA MET A 1 -9.66 22.22 6.67
C MET A 1 -10.20 20.80 6.68
N GLN A 2 -11.40 20.55 7.20
CA GLN A 2 -12.02 19.21 7.21
C GLN A 2 -12.11 18.53 5.83
N THR A 3 -12.50 19.25 4.77
CA THR A 3 -12.57 18.69 3.40
C THR A 3 -11.23 18.13 2.91
N ILE A 4 -10.11 18.81 3.24
CA ILE A 4 -8.76 18.36 2.88
C ILE A 4 -8.46 17.06 3.63
N GLY A 5 -8.78 16.99 4.92
CA GLY A 5 -8.65 15.77 5.73
C GLY A 5 -9.43 14.60 5.13
N VAL A 6 -10.68 14.82 4.70
CA VAL A 6 -11.50 13.77 4.06
C VAL A 6 -10.86 13.28 2.75
N ILE A 7 -10.38 14.19 1.90
CA ILE A 7 -9.74 13.82 0.62
C ILE A 7 -8.48 12.98 0.88
N LEU A 8 -7.64 13.38 1.84
CA LEU A 8 -6.43 12.65 2.21
C LEU A 8 -6.75 11.25 2.75
N LEU A 9 -7.70 11.15 3.68
CA LEU A 9 -8.12 9.86 4.25
C LEU A 9 -8.71 8.93 3.20
N THR A 10 -9.49 9.48 2.26
CA THR A 10 -10.05 8.72 1.14
C THR A 10 -8.96 8.22 0.21
N GLY A 11 -7.99 9.08 -0.15
CA GLY A 11 -6.83 8.72 -0.94
C GLY A 11 -5.98 7.62 -0.29
N MET A 12 -5.70 7.73 1.00
CA MET A 12 -4.98 6.70 1.78
C MET A 12 -5.75 5.37 1.79
N GLN A 13 -7.08 5.40 1.92
CA GLN A 13 -7.91 4.19 1.88
C GLN A 13 -7.88 3.53 0.49
N ILE A 14 -8.02 4.31 -0.58
CA ILE A 14 -7.90 3.81 -1.96
C ILE A 14 -6.51 3.21 -2.18
N TYR A 15 -5.45 3.89 -1.75
CA TYR A 15 -4.08 3.41 -1.90
C TYR A 15 -3.84 2.10 -1.15
N SER A 16 -4.40 1.94 0.06
CA SER A 16 -4.38 0.67 0.78
C SER A 16 -5.01 -0.48 -0.01
N TRP A 17 -6.13 -0.22 -0.70
CA TRP A 17 -6.77 -1.22 -1.57
C TRP A 17 -5.93 -1.54 -2.80
N ILE A 18 -5.24 -0.56 -3.38
CA ILE A 18 -4.31 -0.77 -4.49
C ILE A 18 -3.15 -1.69 -4.06
N ILE A 19 -2.58 -1.47 -2.87
CA ILE A 19 -1.56 -2.36 -2.29
C ILE A 19 -2.11 -3.79 -2.15
N ILE A 20 -3.31 -3.94 -1.59
CA ILE A 20 -3.95 -5.26 -1.44
C ILE A 20 -4.14 -5.93 -2.80
N ALA A 21 -4.68 -5.22 -3.81
CA ALA A 21 -4.85 -5.75 -5.16
C ALA A 21 -3.51 -6.20 -5.76
N TYR A 22 -2.45 -5.41 -5.59
CA TYR A 22 -1.10 -5.76 -6.05
C TYR A 22 -0.53 -7.02 -5.39
N ILE A 23 -0.73 -7.19 -4.08
CA ILE A 23 -0.34 -8.41 -3.37
C ILE A 23 -1.13 -9.60 -3.89
N LEU A 24 -2.45 -9.49 -4.04
CA LEU A 24 -3.30 -10.58 -4.51
C LEU A 24 -2.94 -11.02 -5.94
N MET A 25 -2.50 -10.10 -6.80
CA MET A 25 -1.98 -10.45 -8.13
C MET A 25 -0.74 -11.35 -8.07
N SER A 26 -0.02 -11.39 -6.96
CA SER A 26 1.12 -12.33 -6.81
C SER A 26 0.69 -13.79 -6.69
N TRP A 27 -0.59 -14.05 -6.34
CA TRP A 27 -1.13 -15.39 -6.17
C TRP A 27 -1.57 -16.02 -7.49
N PHE A 28 -1.71 -15.20 -8.53
CA PHE A 28 -2.12 -15.66 -9.86
C PHE A 28 -0.91 -15.62 -10.81
N PRO A 29 -0.64 -16.72 -11.55
CA PRO A 29 0.42 -16.74 -12.57
C PRO A 29 0.22 -15.62 -13.60
N ASN A 30 1.31 -14.97 -14.03
CA ASN A 30 1.36 -13.91 -15.04
C ASN A 30 0.54 -12.63 -14.72
N ALA A 31 -0.19 -12.55 -13.61
CA ALA A 31 -1.03 -11.40 -13.29
C ALA A 31 -0.21 -10.14 -12.99
N ARG A 32 0.93 -10.28 -12.28
CA ARG A 32 1.87 -9.17 -12.06
C ARG A 32 2.54 -8.67 -13.34
N GLU A 33 2.74 -9.56 -14.31
CA GLU A 33 3.39 -9.25 -15.59
C GLU A 33 2.43 -8.61 -16.60
N SER A 34 1.11 -8.70 -16.36
CA SER A 34 0.10 -8.02 -17.17
C SER A 34 0.29 -6.49 -17.13
N SER A 35 -0.23 -5.79 -18.14
CA SER A 35 -0.20 -4.32 -18.18
C SER A 35 -0.83 -3.68 -16.94
N PHE A 36 -1.91 -4.27 -16.43
CA PHE A 36 -2.56 -3.83 -15.20
C PHE A 36 -1.68 -4.11 -13.97
N GLY A 37 -1.04 -5.28 -13.90
CA GLY A 37 -0.10 -5.64 -12.84
C GLY A 37 1.10 -4.70 -12.76
N GLN A 38 1.70 -4.37 -13.91
CA GLN A 38 2.79 -3.41 -14.01
C GLN A 38 2.35 -2.00 -13.61
N MET A 39 1.15 -1.59 -14.01
CA MET A 39 0.57 -0.29 -13.61
C MET A 39 0.36 -0.21 -12.09
N LEU A 40 -0.19 -1.24 -11.45
CA LEU A 40 -0.32 -1.22 -9.99
C LEU A 40 1.05 -1.26 -9.32
N GLY A 41 1.99 -2.05 -9.86
CA GLY A 41 3.37 -2.10 -9.40
C GLY A 41 4.03 -0.72 -9.39
N SER A 42 3.94 0.04 -10.49
CA SER A 42 4.54 1.38 -10.54
C SER A 42 3.96 2.37 -9.51
N LEU A 43 2.72 2.16 -9.07
CA LEU A 43 2.08 2.97 -8.02
C LEU A 43 2.51 2.57 -6.60
N VAL A 44 2.71 1.28 -6.34
CA VAL A 44 2.94 0.77 -4.98
C VAL A 44 4.41 0.50 -4.65
N GLU A 45 5.22 0.15 -5.65
CA GLU A 45 6.63 -0.22 -5.44
C GLU A 45 7.45 0.89 -4.77
N PRO A 46 7.34 2.18 -5.14
CA PRO A 46 8.08 3.25 -4.45
C PRO A 46 7.77 3.34 -2.94
N TYR A 47 6.56 2.95 -2.54
CA TYR A 47 6.16 2.92 -1.13
C TYR A 47 6.56 1.61 -0.45
N LEU A 48 6.43 0.46 -1.13
CA LEU A 48 6.73 -0.86 -0.57
C LEU A 48 8.24 -1.15 -0.47
N GLU A 49 9.06 -0.62 -1.37
CA GLU A 49 10.49 -0.89 -1.43
C GLU A 49 11.24 -0.56 -0.12
N PRO A 50 11.02 0.59 0.55
CA PRO A 50 11.60 0.85 1.87
C PRO A 50 11.26 -0.22 2.90
N PHE A 51 10.02 -0.74 2.92
CA PHE A 51 9.62 -1.78 3.86
C PHE A 51 10.30 -3.11 3.54
N ARG A 52 10.46 -3.48 2.26
CA ARG A 52 11.21 -4.69 1.86
C ARG A 52 12.69 -4.63 2.21
N ARG A 53 13.28 -3.43 2.21
CA ARG A 53 14.69 -3.24 2.60
C ARG A 53 14.90 -3.43 4.11
N ILE A 54 13.89 -3.10 4.92
CA ILE A 54 13.96 -3.19 6.38
C ILE A 54 13.49 -4.57 6.87
N ILE A 55 12.47 -5.13 6.23
CA ILE A 55 11.78 -6.34 6.67
C ILE A 55 12.15 -7.48 5.72
N PRO A 56 12.99 -8.44 6.16
CA PRO A 56 13.34 -9.57 5.32
C PRO A 56 12.09 -10.43 5.02
N PRO A 57 12.02 -11.06 3.84
CA PRO A 57 10.92 -11.97 3.52
C PRO A 57 10.94 -13.19 4.46
N LEU A 58 9.75 -13.67 4.83
CA LEU A 58 9.61 -14.89 5.63
C LEU A 58 9.48 -16.09 4.68
N GLY A 59 10.61 -16.71 4.36
CA GLY A 59 10.68 -17.76 3.36
C GLY A 59 10.31 -17.21 1.97
N MET A 60 9.22 -17.72 1.39
CA MET A 60 8.72 -17.27 0.08
C MET A 60 7.65 -16.17 0.18
N ILE A 61 7.23 -15.79 1.40
CA ILE A 61 6.15 -14.83 1.61
C ILE A 61 6.74 -13.47 1.96
N ASP A 62 6.38 -12.47 1.15
CA ASP A 62 6.68 -11.08 1.43
C ASP A 62 5.66 -10.50 2.42
N ILE A 63 6.09 -10.32 3.67
CA ILE A 63 5.28 -9.71 4.74
C ILE A 63 5.36 -8.18 4.76
N SER A 64 6.29 -7.59 4.01
CA SER A 64 6.47 -6.13 3.99
C SER A 64 5.20 -5.34 3.63
N PRO A 65 4.30 -5.82 2.75
CA PRO A 65 3.11 -5.05 2.42
C PRO A 65 2.10 -4.97 3.57
N ILE A 66 2.07 -5.98 4.46
CA ILE A 66 1.23 -5.95 5.66
C ILE A 66 1.71 -4.84 6.58
N VAL A 67 3.02 -4.76 6.79
CA VAL A 67 3.61 -3.71 7.64
C VAL A 67 3.46 -2.33 7.00
N ALA A 68 3.58 -2.23 5.67
CA ALA A 68 3.30 -1.00 4.94
C ALA A 68 1.83 -0.54 5.12
N ILE A 69 0.85 -1.44 5.04
CA ILE A 69 -0.56 -1.12 5.29
C ILE A 69 -0.78 -0.66 6.74
N ILE A 70 -0.13 -1.30 7.71
CA ILE A 70 -0.20 -0.89 9.12
C ILE A 70 0.39 0.52 9.30
N ALA A 71 1.55 0.81 8.69
CA ALA A 71 2.16 2.14 8.74
C ALA A 71 1.25 3.20 8.11
N LEU A 72 0.61 2.90 6.97
CA LEU A 72 -0.39 3.76 6.34
C LEU A 72 -1.60 3.98 7.24
N HIS A 73 -2.04 2.96 7.97
CA HIS A 73 -3.13 3.08 8.94
C HIS A 73 -2.77 4.02 10.09
N PHE A 74 -1.55 3.94 10.63
CA PHE A 74 -1.08 4.91 11.62
C PHE A 74 -1.00 6.34 11.08
N ALA A 75 -0.55 6.51 9.84
CA ALA A 75 -0.54 7.82 9.19
C ALA A 75 -1.95 8.43 9.09
N ARG A 76 -2.99 7.61 8.88
CA ARG A 76 -4.39 8.08 8.89
C ARG A 76 -4.81 8.67 10.24
N PHE A 77 -4.37 8.12 11.36
CA PHE A 77 -4.64 8.73 12.68
C PHE A 77 -4.01 10.11 12.81
N GLY A 78 -2.80 10.30 12.28
CA GLY A 78 -2.15 11.61 12.23
C GLY A 78 -2.95 12.62 11.40
N VAL A 79 -3.44 12.21 10.22
CA VAL A 79 -4.32 13.05 9.40
C VAL A 79 -5.63 13.35 10.13
N GLN A 80 -6.22 12.37 10.81
CA GLN A 80 -7.44 12.60 11.60
C GLN A 80 -7.21 13.64 12.69
N ALA A 81 -6.15 13.50 13.49
CA ALA A 81 -5.85 14.41 14.60
C ALA A 81 -5.50 15.85 14.17
N LEU A 82 -5.01 16.04 12.94
CA LEU A 82 -4.61 17.36 12.44
C LEU A 82 -5.74 18.12 11.72
N PHE A 83 -6.68 17.40 11.10
CA PHE A 83 -7.70 18.00 10.23
C PHE A 83 -9.12 17.95 10.82
N PHE A 84 -9.31 17.26 11.94
CA PHE A 84 -10.58 17.11 12.67
C PHE A 84 -10.35 17.33 14.17
#